data_AF-A0A9E0TDL3-F1
#
_entry.id   AF-A0A9E0TDL3-F1
#
_cell.length_a   1.000
_cell.length_b   1.000
_cell.length_c   1.000
_cell.angle_alpha   90.00
_cell.angle_beta   90.00
_cell.angle_gamma   90.00
#
_symmetry.space_group_name_H-M   'P 1'
#
loop_
_entity.id
_entity.type
_entity.pdbx_description
1 polymer ?
#
loop_
_entity_poly.entity_id
_entity_poly.type
_entity_poly.pdbx_seq_one_letter_code
_entity_poly.pdbx_strand_id
1 'polypeptide(L)'
;MSRQKQQRNPSPTRPQPRSITTAALTLAAALILTACGKPEGSPPGAGGKPGVPEVGVVTVQPGEIGLVTELPGRLEASRIAEVRARAAGILQKRVFAEGSDVKAGQKLFLIDSAPYQASLAQAEASVAQAQASLAQSRALAERYRPLVAVNAISKQDYDNAVAAQKTAEANVAAAKAAATTARINLGYATVTAPISGRIGRALVTEGALVGQGTPTQLAVIQQIDPLYINFTQSAADALKLRAQLASGKYKQAGSAAAQVRVVLEDGSVYPQMGRLLFTDLTVDATSGQVTLRAEIPNRERSLLPGLYVRVRLEQAQVDNGIALPQQAVTRSGKADTVMVVGEGGQVSPRPVKLGPSQGSNWIVLDGLKAGEQVMVDGFQKLPRVKPGEPMVVKPVPWTPPGAPTKANPGAAPAAKS
;
A
#
# COMPACT_ATOMS: atom_id res chain seq x y z
N MET A 1 35.49 23.83 -56.10
CA MET A 1 36.85 24.14 -55.61
C MET A 1 36.87 23.81 -54.13
N SER A 2 37.72 22.99 -53.53
CA SER A 2 38.76 22.08 -53.98
C SER A 2 39.05 21.14 -52.79
N ARG A 3 39.13 19.83 -53.07
CA ARG A 3 40.11 18.82 -52.62
C ARG A 3 40.55 18.85 -51.13
N GLN A 4 40.27 17.80 -50.34
CA GLN A 4 40.86 16.43 -50.36
C GLN A 4 42.32 16.38 -49.87
N LYS A 5 42.54 15.72 -48.70
CA LYS A 5 43.53 14.66 -48.40
C LYS A 5 43.66 14.54 -46.86
N GLN A 6 43.29 13.43 -46.21
CA GLN A 6 43.85 12.07 -46.25
C GLN A 6 45.23 12.00 -45.58
N GLN A 7 45.30 11.36 -44.40
CA GLN A 7 46.46 10.56 -44.00
C GLN A 7 46.06 9.48 -42.98
N ARG A 8 46.20 8.23 -43.44
CA ARG A 8 46.26 6.99 -42.68
C ARG A 8 47.59 6.92 -41.93
N ASN A 9 47.65 6.20 -40.81
CA ASN A 9 48.82 5.39 -40.53
C ASN A 9 48.47 4.08 -39.77
N PRO A 10 49.01 2.92 -40.20
CA PRO A 10 48.83 1.60 -39.58
C PRO A 10 50.10 1.14 -38.82
N SER A 11 50.00 0.10 -37.99
CA SER A 11 51.12 -0.79 -37.59
C SER A 11 50.64 -1.88 -36.60
N PRO A 12 51.39 -3.00 -36.38
CA PRO A 12 52.05 -3.87 -37.34
C PRO A 12 51.76 -5.37 -37.09
N THR A 13 52.06 -6.19 -38.10
CA THR A 13 52.02 -7.66 -38.16
C THR A 13 53.32 -8.32 -37.68
N ARG A 14 53.25 -9.50 -37.04
CA ARG A 14 54.22 -10.62 -37.16
C ARG A 14 53.73 -11.91 -36.43
N PRO A 15 54.33 -13.11 -36.63
CA PRO A 15 53.95 -14.09 -37.68
C PRO A 15 53.52 -15.48 -37.14
N GLN A 16 53.05 -16.36 -38.05
CA GLN A 16 52.85 -17.81 -37.87
C GLN A 16 54.17 -18.62 -37.87
N PRO A 17 54.12 -19.91 -37.49
CA PRO A 17 54.11 -21.01 -38.49
C PRO A 17 53.08 -22.12 -38.16
N ARG A 18 52.27 -22.67 -39.09
CA ARG A 18 52.50 -23.83 -40.00
C ARG A 18 53.19 -25.04 -39.30
N SER A 19 52.62 -26.25 -39.28
CA SER A 19 52.46 -27.22 -40.39
C SER A 19 51.57 -28.41 -39.91
N ILE A 20 50.54 -28.93 -40.62
CA ILE A 20 50.56 -29.96 -41.72
C ILE A 20 51.21 -31.27 -41.21
N THR A 21 50.52 -32.43 -41.10
CA THR A 21 50.20 -33.45 -42.14
C THR A 21 49.30 -34.57 -41.55
N THR A 22 48.11 -34.86 -42.09
CA THR A 22 47.77 -35.94 -43.07
C THR A 22 48.19 -37.36 -42.63
N ALA A 23 47.26 -38.26 -42.28
CA ALA A 23 46.42 -39.10 -43.16
C ALA A 23 47.05 -40.47 -43.50
N ALA A 24 46.16 -41.46 -43.66
CA ALA A 24 46.37 -42.83 -44.16
C ALA A 24 46.76 -43.91 -43.14
N LEU A 25 45.82 -44.83 -42.85
CA LEU A 25 45.86 -46.16 -43.47
C LEU A 25 44.54 -46.91 -43.25
N THR A 26 43.81 -47.07 -44.34
CA THR A 26 42.77 -48.06 -44.57
C THR A 26 43.33 -49.48 -44.60
N LEU A 27 42.52 -50.45 -44.16
CA LEU A 27 42.41 -51.82 -44.72
C LEU A 27 43.40 -52.91 -44.25
N ALA A 28 42.98 -53.69 -43.25
CA ALA A 28 43.28 -55.11 -43.08
C ALA A 28 42.23 -55.68 -42.09
N ALA A 29 41.06 -56.17 -42.53
CA ALA A 29 40.85 -57.45 -43.21
C ALA A 29 41.47 -58.64 -42.47
N ALA A 30 40.59 -59.36 -41.77
CA ALA A 30 40.55 -60.81 -41.62
C ALA A 30 41.65 -61.52 -40.79
N LEU A 31 41.16 -62.52 -40.03
CA LEU A 31 41.90 -63.58 -39.33
C LEU A 31 42.47 -63.24 -37.95
N ILE A 32 41.63 -63.29 -36.91
CA ILE A 32 41.86 -64.26 -35.81
C ILE A 32 40.50 -64.84 -35.39
N LEU A 33 40.35 -66.10 -35.77
CA LEU A 33 39.28 -67.01 -35.41
C LEU A 33 39.42 -67.48 -33.95
N THR A 34 38.33 -67.98 -33.41
CA THR A 34 38.22 -69.00 -32.34
C THR A 34 38.36 -68.58 -30.88
N ALA A 35 37.22 -68.29 -30.25
CA ALA A 35 36.91 -68.77 -28.90
C ALA A 35 35.37 -68.83 -28.72
N CYS A 36 34.75 -69.83 -29.36
CA CYS A 36 33.37 -70.20 -29.10
C CYS A 36 33.28 -70.91 -27.73
N GLY A 37 32.53 -70.32 -26.80
CA GLY A 37 32.14 -70.93 -25.53
C GLY A 37 30.64 -70.75 -25.27
N LYS A 38 29.90 -71.84 -25.47
CA LYS A 38 28.59 -72.25 -24.89
C LYS A 38 27.45 -71.21 -24.68
N PRO A 39 26.26 -71.44 -25.27
CA PRO A 39 25.05 -70.72 -24.92
C PRO A 39 24.37 -71.39 -23.71
N GLU A 40 24.37 -70.74 -22.56
CA GLU A 40 23.42 -71.04 -21.49
C GLU A 40 22.13 -70.26 -21.73
N GLY A 41 21.05 -71.01 -21.94
CA GLY A 41 19.71 -70.49 -22.09
C GLY A 41 19.29 -69.72 -20.84
N SER A 42 19.02 -68.43 -21.01
CA SER A 42 18.18 -67.68 -20.09
C SER A 42 16.71 -67.96 -20.47
N PRO A 43 15.88 -68.46 -19.55
CA PRO A 43 14.46 -68.69 -19.82
C PRO A 43 13.75 -67.36 -20.12
N PRO A 44 12.72 -67.34 -21.00
CA PRO A 44 11.85 -66.19 -21.15
C PRO A 44 11.11 -65.95 -19.83
N GLY A 45 11.51 -64.88 -19.13
CA GLY A 45 10.83 -64.39 -17.94
C GLY A 45 9.38 -64.08 -18.27
N ALA A 46 8.50 -64.83 -17.62
CA ALA A 46 7.06 -64.72 -17.69
C ALA A 46 6.57 -63.28 -17.62
N GLY A 47 5.59 -62.95 -18.46
CA GLY A 47 4.81 -61.72 -18.39
C GLY A 47 4.15 -61.59 -17.03
N GLY A 48 4.79 -60.83 -16.13
CA GLY A 48 4.12 -60.24 -15.00
C GLY A 48 3.13 -59.21 -15.54
N LYS A 49 1.83 -59.43 -15.29
CA LYS A 49 0.81 -58.38 -15.44
C LYS A 49 1.36 -57.10 -14.81
N PRO A 50 1.31 -55.94 -15.49
CA PRO A 50 1.67 -54.68 -14.86
C PRO A 50 0.86 -54.56 -13.57
N GLY A 51 1.55 -54.49 -12.43
CA GLY A 51 0.89 -54.26 -11.15
C GLY A 51 0.05 -52.98 -11.25
N VAL A 52 -1.15 -53.00 -10.67
CA VAL A 52 -2.03 -51.83 -10.67
C VAL A 52 -1.26 -50.66 -10.03
N PRO A 53 -1.05 -49.54 -10.73
CA PRO A 53 -0.19 -48.48 -10.24
C PRO A 53 -0.79 -47.83 -8.99
N GLU A 54 0.05 -47.62 -7.99
CA GLU A 54 -0.32 -46.94 -6.75
C GLU A 54 -0.27 -45.42 -6.94
N VAL A 55 -1.34 -44.74 -6.54
CA VAL A 55 -1.48 -43.28 -6.65
C VAL A 55 -1.84 -42.68 -5.30
N GLY A 56 -1.28 -41.50 -5.01
CA GLY A 56 -1.57 -40.76 -3.81
C GLY A 56 -2.94 -40.07 -3.94
N VAL A 57 -3.85 -40.31 -3.01
CA VAL A 57 -5.17 -39.66 -2.99
C VAL A 57 -5.41 -38.85 -1.71
N VAL A 58 -6.18 -37.77 -1.85
CA VAL A 58 -6.74 -37.00 -0.74
C VAL A 58 -8.25 -37.17 -0.75
N THR A 59 -8.83 -37.41 0.43
CA THR A 59 -10.28 -37.49 0.59
C THR A 59 -10.87 -36.09 0.69
N VAL A 60 -11.88 -35.81 -0.12
CA VAL A 60 -12.59 -34.54 -0.14
C VAL A 60 -13.38 -34.35 1.14
N GLN A 61 -13.00 -33.33 1.92
CA GLN A 61 -13.71 -32.90 3.12
C GLN A 61 -14.17 -31.45 2.90
N PRO A 62 -15.47 -31.23 2.64
CA PRO A 62 -16.02 -29.89 2.59
C PRO A 62 -15.93 -29.24 3.97
N GLY A 63 -15.49 -27.99 4.01
CA GLY A 63 -15.44 -27.19 5.23
C GLY A 63 -15.84 -25.75 4.96
N GLU A 64 -16.04 -25.00 6.04
CA GLU A 64 -16.18 -23.55 5.95
C GLU A 64 -14.81 -22.94 5.68
N ILE A 65 -14.63 -22.36 4.49
CA ILE A 65 -13.36 -21.74 4.09
C ILE A 65 -13.60 -20.25 3.88
N GLY A 66 -12.90 -19.44 4.68
CA GLY A 66 -12.84 -17.99 4.47
C GLY A 66 -11.99 -17.67 3.25
N LEU A 67 -12.55 -17.00 2.25
CA LEU A 67 -11.83 -16.45 1.11
C LEU A 67 -11.08 -15.20 1.56
N VAL A 68 -9.78 -15.32 1.80
CA VAL A 68 -8.91 -14.19 2.12
C VAL A 68 -8.16 -13.78 0.86
N THR A 69 -8.22 -12.50 0.52
CA THR A 69 -7.35 -11.92 -0.51
C THR A 69 -6.34 -11.00 0.15
N GLU A 70 -5.06 -11.21 -0.15
CA GLU A 70 -3.98 -10.31 0.25
C GLU A 70 -3.74 -9.28 -0.85
N LEU A 71 -3.89 -8.00 -0.50
CA LEU A 71 -3.68 -6.89 -1.41
C LEU A 71 -2.49 -6.05 -0.92
N PRO A 72 -1.58 -5.66 -1.83
CA PRO A 72 -0.48 -4.79 -1.48
C PRO A 72 -0.98 -3.38 -1.16
N GLY A 73 -0.48 -2.79 -0.07
CA GLY A 73 -0.88 -1.46 0.37
C GLY A 73 0.28 -0.66 0.95
N ARG A 74 0.07 0.64 1.08
CA ARG A 74 1.01 1.56 1.71
C ARG A 74 0.33 2.36 2.81
N LEU A 75 1.02 2.46 3.95
CA LEU A 75 0.59 3.28 5.08
C LEU A 75 0.80 4.76 4.78
N GLU A 76 -0.15 5.59 5.16
CA GLU A 76 -0.11 7.04 5.03
C GLU A 76 -0.62 7.71 6.32
N ALA A 77 -0.08 8.88 6.64
CA ALA A 77 -0.58 9.70 7.74
C ALA A 77 -2.03 10.13 7.45
N SER A 78 -2.90 10.11 8.46
CA SER A 78 -4.31 10.52 8.26
C SER A 78 -4.44 11.99 7.88
N ARG A 79 -3.53 12.81 8.38
CA ARG A 79 -3.39 14.23 8.06
C ARG A 79 -1.92 14.61 8.01
N ILE A 80 -1.59 15.43 7.03
CA ILE A 80 -0.26 16.01 6.86
C ILE A 80 -0.46 17.52 6.82
N ALA A 81 0.28 18.25 7.66
CA ALA A 81 0.32 19.69 7.62
C ALA A 81 1.74 20.19 7.54
N GLU A 82 2.00 21.02 6.54
CA GLU A 82 3.26 21.72 6.40
C GLU A 82 3.25 23.00 7.21
N VAL A 83 4.24 23.14 8.10
CA VAL A 83 4.44 24.34 8.88
C VAL A 83 5.32 25.27 8.07
N ARG A 84 4.77 26.40 7.62
CA ARG A 84 5.49 27.38 6.79
C ARG A 84 5.59 28.74 7.48
N ALA A 85 6.71 29.43 7.28
CA ALA A 85 6.91 30.81 7.73
C ALA A 85 6.09 31.76 6.83
N ARG A 86 5.18 32.52 7.44
CA ARG A 86 4.38 33.56 6.77
C ARG A 86 4.93 34.96 6.99
N ALA A 87 5.69 35.15 8.07
CA ALA A 87 6.44 36.35 8.37
C ALA A 87 7.89 36.18 7.91
N ALA A 88 8.46 37.26 7.40
CA ALA A 88 9.86 37.30 6.99
C ALA A 88 10.74 37.74 8.17
N GLY A 89 11.87 37.06 8.38
CA GLY A 89 12.78 37.41 9.46
C GLY A 89 13.73 36.29 9.82
N ILE A 90 14.58 36.54 10.82
CA ILE A 90 15.51 35.55 11.34
C ILE A 90 14.77 34.60 12.29
N LEU A 91 14.95 33.29 12.10
CA LEU A 91 14.48 32.28 13.03
C LEU A 91 15.27 32.37 14.35
N GLN A 92 14.68 32.93 15.39
CA GLN A 92 15.36 33.09 16.68
C GLN A 92 15.47 31.79 17.44
N LYS A 93 14.38 31.01 17.49
CA LYS A 93 14.32 29.82 18.34
C LYS A 93 13.34 28.78 17.84
N ARG A 94 13.70 27.51 18.03
CA ARG A 94 12.83 26.33 17.93
C ARG A 94 12.38 25.91 19.32
N VAL A 95 11.07 25.75 19.51
CA VAL A 95 10.43 25.54 20.83
C VAL A 95 9.82 24.14 20.98
N PHE A 96 10.25 23.18 20.16
CA PHE A 96 9.82 21.78 20.23
C PHE A 96 11.02 20.85 20.07
N ALA A 97 10.91 19.61 20.56
CA ALA A 97 11.88 18.55 20.30
C ALA A 97 11.54 17.82 18.98
N GLU A 98 12.52 17.53 18.13
CA GLU A 98 12.25 16.84 16.87
C GLU A 98 11.70 15.44 17.14
N GLY A 99 10.71 15.02 16.35
CA GLY A 99 10.05 13.73 16.56
C GLY A 99 9.10 13.70 17.76
N SER A 100 8.90 14.81 18.49
CA SER A 100 7.93 14.86 19.59
C SER A 100 6.49 15.02 19.08
N ASP A 101 5.52 14.87 19.99
CA ASP A 101 4.13 15.18 19.67
C ASP A 101 3.84 16.63 20.01
N VAL A 102 3.10 17.28 19.12
CA VAL A 102 2.68 18.68 19.25
C VAL A 102 1.16 18.77 19.19
N LYS A 103 0.61 19.73 19.92
CA LYS A 103 -0.82 20.05 19.91
C LYS A 103 -1.11 21.18 18.93
N ALA A 104 -2.28 21.18 18.31
CA ALA A 104 -2.75 22.32 17.53
C ALA A 104 -2.67 23.62 18.36
N GLY A 105 -2.15 24.70 17.76
CA GLY A 105 -1.90 25.97 18.42
C GLY A 105 -0.61 26.05 19.25
N GLN A 106 0.11 24.94 19.46
CA GLN A 106 1.40 24.96 20.17
C GLN A 106 2.44 25.77 19.38
N LYS A 107 3.20 26.62 20.08
CA LYS A 107 4.31 27.39 19.49
C LYS A 107 5.42 26.43 19.06
N LEU A 108 5.88 26.54 17.82
CA LEU A 108 6.92 25.71 17.24
C LEU A 108 8.20 26.51 16.96
N PHE A 109 8.04 27.68 16.36
CA PHE A 109 9.16 28.54 16.01
C PHE A 109 8.86 29.99 16.37
N LEU A 110 9.92 30.71 16.74
CA LEU A 110 9.90 32.15 16.96
C LEU A 110 10.77 32.81 15.89
N ILE A 111 10.15 33.68 15.11
CA ILE A 111 10.81 34.58 14.15
C ILE A 111 11.00 35.91 14.86
N ASP A 112 12.07 36.64 14.52
CA ASP A 112 12.31 37.97 15.06
C ASP A 112 11.10 38.89 14.89
N SER A 113 10.48 39.22 16.02
CA SER A 113 9.27 40.03 16.09
C SER A 113 9.55 41.53 16.18
N ALA A 114 10.80 41.96 16.34
CA ALA A 114 11.10 43.37 16.62
C ALA A 114 10.57 44.34 15.51
N PRO A 115 10.73 44.06 14.20
CA PRO A 115 10.16 44.92 13.16
C PRO A 115 8.64 44.96 13.18
N TYR A 116 8.00 43.84 13.54
CA TYR A 116 6.55 43.71 13.61
C TYR A 116 5.97 44.42 14.84
N GLN A 117 6.67 44.36 15.98
CA GLN A 117 6.31 45.11 17.18
C GLN A 117 6.39 46.61 16.95
N ALA A 118 7.47 47.09 16.31
CA ALA A 118 7.61 48.49 15.94
C ALA A 118 6.49 48.95 14.99
N SER A 119 6.14 48.13 13.99
CA SER A 119 5.05 48.41 13.05
C SER A 119 3.68 48.47 13.74
N LEU A 120 3.42 47.59 14.71
CA LEU A 120 2.20 47.63 15.51
C LEU A 120 2.14 48.89 16.38
N ALA A 121 3.23 49.23 17.07
CA ALA A 121 3.30 50.43 17.89
C ALA A 121 3.06 51.70 17.06
N GLN A 122 3.62 51.78 15.85
CA GLN A 122 3.37 52.88 14.92
C GLN A 122 1.88 52.97 14.52
N ALA A 123 1.24 51.84 14.20
CA ALA A 123 -0.17 51.81 13.83
C ALA A 123 -1.09 52.18 15.00
N GLU A 124 -0.76 51.74 16.22
CA GLU A 124 -1.48 52.11 17.44
C GLU A 124 -1.36 53.60 17.76
N ALA A 125 -0.19 54.20 17.53
CA ALA A 125 -0.01 55.66 17.62
C ALA A 125 -0.88 56.41 16.59
N SER A 126 -1.00 55.91 15.36
CA SER A 126 -1.90 56.48 14.35
C SER A 126 -3.38 56.37 14.74
N VAL A 127 -3.79 55.29 15.42
CA VAL A 127 -5.15 55.18 15.99
C VAL A 127 -5.38 56.27 17.04
N ALA A 128 -4.43 56.48 17.96
CA ALA A 128 -4.54 57.51 18.99
C ALA A 128 -4.62 58.92 18.38
N GLN A 129 -3.81 59.21 17.36
CA GLN A 129 -3.87 60.48 16.63
C GLN A 129 -5.23 60.70 15.97
N ALA A 130 -5.75 59.70 15.24
CA ALA A 130 -7.05 59.79 14.58
C ALA A 130 -8.20 59.96 15.59
N GLN A 131 -8.12 59.30 16.75
CA GLN A 131 -9.08 59.45 17.84
C GLN A 131 -9.08 60.86 18.42
N ALA A 132 -7.90 61.47 18.60
CA ALA A 132 -7.79 62.85 19.05
C ALA A 132 -8.42 63.83 18.05
N SER A 133 -8.16 63.65 16.75
CA SER A 133 -8.79 64.47 15.70
C SER A 133 -10.31 64.30 15.65
N LEU A 134 -10.81 63.06 15.82
CA LEU A 134 -12.25 62.81 15.94
C LEU A 134 -12.85 63.51 17.14
N ALA A 135 -12.20 63.42 18.32
CA ALA A 135 -12.68 64.09 19.51
C ALA A 135 -12.82 65.62 19.29
N GLN A 136 -11.84 66.23 18.63
CA GLN A 136 -11.87 67.64 18.27
C GLN A 136 -13.04 67.96 17.31
N SER A 137 -13.15 67.26 16.18
CA SER A 137 -14.19 67.52 15.18
C SER A 137 -15.61 67.24 15.71
N ARG A 138 -15.76 66.20 16.53
CA ARG A 138 -17.03 65.88 17.19
C ARG A 138 -17.44 66.98 18.18
N ALA A 139 -16.51 67.46 19.01
CA ALA A 139 -16.79 68.55 19.94
C ALA A 139 -17.20 69.84 19.21
N LEU A 140 -16.61 70.11 18.04
CA LEU A 140 -16.99 71.25 17.20
C LEU A 140 -18.42 71.09 16.64
N ALA A 141 -18.74 69.94 16.06
CA ALA A 141 -20.07 69.66 15.51
C ALA A 141 -21.17 69.72 16.59
N GLU A 142 -20.92 69.14 17.77
CA GLU A 142 -21.85 69.21 18.91
C GLU A 142 -22.04 70.65 19.42
N ARG A 143 -20.98 71.48 19.41
CA ARG A 143 -21.09 72.90 19.76
C ARG A 143 -21.88 73.70 18.73
N TYR A 144 -21.75 73.38 17.44
CA TYR A 144 -22.42 74.11 16.36
C TYR A 144 -23.90 73.74 16.22
N ARG A 145 -24.29 72.52 16.62
CA ARG A 145 -25.66 72.02 16.55
C ARG A 145 -26.72 72.94 17.21
N PRO A 146 -26.57 73.41 18.46
CA PRO A 146 -27.53 74.37 19.04
C PRO A 146 -27.41 75.76 18.41
N LEU A 147 -26.21 76.18 17.97
CA LEU A 147 -25.99 77.51 17.40
C LEU A 147 -26.68 77.69 16.04
N VAL A 148 -26.68 76.67 15.19
CA VAL A 148 -27.40 76.73 13.90
C VAL A 148 -28.92 76.74 14.09
N ALA A 149 -29.43 76.10 15.15
CA ALA A 149 -30.87 76.06 15.45
C ALA A 149 -31.44 77.45 15.81
N VAL A 150 -30.61 78.30 16.40
CA VAL A 150 -30.96 79.71 16.71
C VAL A 150 -30.42 80.71 15.68
N ASN A 151 -29.95 80.22 14.52
CA ASN A 151 -29.36 81.02 13.43
C ASN A 151 -28.14 81.87 13.86
N ALA A 152 -27.40 81.46 14.90
CA ALA A 152 -26.18 82.14 15.36
C ALA A 152 -24.94 81.84 14.49
N ILE A 153 -25.03 80.83 13.62
CA ILE A 153 -24.02 80.46 12.61
C ILE A 153 -24.70 80.08 11.29
N SER A 154 -23.94 80.04 10.19
CA SER A 154 -24.48 79.60 8.90
C SER A 154 -24.74 78.08 8.88
N LYS A 155 -25.72 77.63 8.09
CA LYS A 155 -25.95 76.19 7.85
C LYS A 155 -24.73 75.52 7.23
N GLN A 156 -24.04 76.21 6.32
CA GLN A 156 -22.83 75.72 5.68
C GLN A 156 -21.72 75.41 6.69
N ASP A 157 -21.52 76.25 7.71
CA ASP A 157 -20.51 76.00 8.74
C ASP A 157 -20.82 74.78 9.60
N TYR A 158 -22.10 74.57 9.93
CA TYR A 158 -22.54 73.36 10.63
C TYR A 158 -22.36 72.11 9.75
N ASP A 159 -22.78 72.17 8.49
CA ASP A 159 -22.63 71.04 7.55
C ASP A 159 -21.15 70.68 7.34
N ASN A 160 -20.27 71.68 7.25
CA ASN A 160 -18.82 71.49 7.19
C ASN A 160 -18.27 70.81 8.46
N ALA A 161 -18.74 71.21 9.65
CA ALA A 161 -18.33 70.59 10.91
C ALA A 161 -18.80 69.13 11.01
N VAL A 162 -20.03 68.82 10.58
CA VAL A 162 -20.56 67.46 10.52
C VAL A 162 -19.80 66.61 9.50
N ALA A 163 -19.47 67.16 8.33
CA ALA A 163 -18.67 66.47 7.32
C ALA A 163 -17.25 66.18 7.84
N ALA A 164 -16.62 67.13 8.54
CA ALA A 164 -15.32 66.96 9.18
C ALA A 164 -15.36 65.89 10.28
N GLN A 165 -16.41 65.84 11.10
CA GLN A 165 -16.63 64.75 12.06
C GLN A 165 -16.70 63.39 11.36
N LYS A 166 -17.57 63.24 10.35
CA LYS A 166 -17.72 61.98 9.60
C LYS A 166 -16.42 61.52 8.95
N THR A 167 -15.63 62.46 8.44
CA THR A 167 -14.30 62.19 7.86
C THR A 167 -13.33 61.69 8.94
N ALA A 168 -13.32 62.32 10.11
CA ALA A 168 -12.50 61.88 11.25
C ALA A 168 -12.94 60.50 11.78
N GLU A 169 -14.24 60.20 11.79
CA GLU A 169 -14.76 58.86 12.12
C GLU A 169 -14.25 57.80 11.14
N ALA A 170 -14.28 58.09 9.84
CA ALA A 170 -13.73 57.22 8.81
C ALA A 170 -12.21 57.01 8.98
N ASN A 171 -11.46 58.06 9.32
CA ASN A 171 -10.02 57.97 9.57
C ASN A 171 -9.70 57.10 10.79
N VAL A 172 -10.49 57.18 11.87
CA VAL A 172 -10.36 56.27 13.02
C VAL A 172 -10.60 54.82 12.60
N ALA A 173 -11.62 54.56 11.79
CA ALA A 173 -11.89 53.21 11.30
C ALA A 173 -10.73 52.67 10.44
N ALA A 174 -10.19 53.50 9.53
CA ALA A 174 -9.04 53.14 8.70
C ALA A 174 -7.78 52.85 9.53
N ALA A 175 -7.47 53.70 10.53
CA ALA A 175 -6.33 53.49 11.41
C ALA A 175 -6.48 52.20 12.24
N LYS A 176 -7.68 51.90 12.75
CA LYS A 176 -7.96 50.65 13.48
C LYS A 176 -7.77 49.41 12.60
N ALA A 177 -8.17 49.48 11.33
CA ALA A 177 -7.95 48.41 10.37
C ALA A 177 -6.44 48.19 10.14
N ALA A 178 -5.67 49.26 9.96
CA ALA A 178 -4.21 49.18 9.82
C ALA A 178 -3.52 48.56 11.06
N ALA A 179 -3.93 48.96 12.27
CA ALA A 179 -3.44 48.36 13.52
C ALA A 179 -3.79 46.87 13.64
N THR A 180 -4.97 46.46 13.17
CA THR A 180 -5.37 45.05 13.12
C THR A 180 -4.49 44.25 12.17
N THR A 181 -4.19 44.78 10.98
CA THR A 181 -3.25 44.16 10.03
C THR A 181 -1.85 44.01 10.64
N ALA A 182 -1.34 45.06 11.29
CA ALA A 182 -0.04 45.00 11.95
C ALA A 182 0.00 43.94 13.06
N ARG A 183 -1.09 43.80 13.83
CA ARG A 183 -1.23 42.77 14.88
C ARG A 183 -1.26 41.35 14.31
N ILE A 184 -1.95 41.14 13.18
CA ILE A 184 -1.97 39.85 12.48
C ILE A 184 -0.55 39.48 12.02
N ASN A 185 0.17 40.43 11.42
CA ASN A 185 1.55 40.22 10.98
C ASN A 185 2.50 39.90 12.14
N LEU A 186 2.36 40.58 13.28
CA LEU A 186 3.08 40.23 14.51
C LEU A 186 2.74 38.81 14.98
N GLY A 187 1.48 38.40 14.89
CA GLY A 187 1.06 37.03 15.19
C GLY A 187 1.80 35.98 14.34
N TYR A 188 2.05 36.27 13.06
CA TYR A 188 2.78 35.36 12.16
C TYR A 188 4.27 35.19 12.52
N ALA A 189 4.86 36.08 13.32
CA ALA A 189 6.21 35.90 13.84
C ALA A 189 6.30 34.74 14.85
N THR A 190 5.17 34.36 15.47
CA THR A 190 5.07 33.13 16.27
C THR A 190 4.43 32.03 15.44
N VAL A 191 5.23 31.09 14.95
CA VAL A 191 4.71 29.99 14.12
C VAL A 191 4.17 28.89 15.02
N THR A 192 2.87 28.61 14.90
CA THR A 192 2.16 27.59 15.68
C THR A 192 1.82 26.35 14.86
N ALA A 193 1.62 25.22 15.52
CA ALA A 193 1.16 23.98 14.90
C ALA A 193 -0.28 24.11 14.35
N PRO A 194 -0.55 23.90 13.06
CA PRO A 194 -1.90 23.94 12.50
C PRO A 194 -2.76 22.74 12.89
N ILE A 195 -2.14 21.58 13.16
CA ILE A 195 -2.81 20.35 13.60
C ILE A 195 -2.03 19.72 14.75
N SER A 196 -2.71 18.88 15.53
CA SER A 196 -2.05 17.99 16.49
C SER A 196 -1.46 16.79 15.76
N GLY A 197 -0.28 16.35 16.16
CA GLY A 197 0.38 15.20 15.55
C GLY A 197 1.85 15.10 15.95
N ARG A 198 2.58 14.20 15.30
CA ARG A 198 4.02 14.07 15.46
C ARG A 198 4.73 15.02 14.51
N ILE A 199 5.60 15.86 15.05
CA ILE A 199 6.40 16.79 14.25
C ILE A 199 7.71 16.12 13.83
N GLY A 200 8.08 16.27 12.57
CA GLY A 200 9.35 15.77 12.04
C GLY A 200 10.55 16.61 12.50
N ARG A 201 11.67 16.44 11.77
CA ARG A 201 12.83 17.32 11.90
C ARG A 201 12.50 18.75 11.47
N ALA A 202 13.23 19.72 12.00
CA ALA A 202 13.26 21.06 11.45
C ALA A 202 14.01 21.03 10.11
N LEU A 203 13.44 21.66 9.09
CA LEU A 203 14.05 21.81 7.77
C LEU A 203 14.99 23.04 7.72
N VAL A 204 14.93 23.88 8.75
CA VAL A 204 15.66 25.14 8.86
C VAL A 204 16.24 25.24 10.27
N THR A 205 17.45 25.79 10.38
CA THR A 205 18.16 25.98 11.65
C THR A 205 17.88 27.35 12.26
N GLU A 206 18.13 27.48 13.57
CA GLU A 206 18.14 28.78 14.25
C GLU A 206 19.20 29.70 13.61
N GLY A 207 18.88 30.99 13.51
CA GLY A 207 19.68 32.00 12.82
C GLY A 207 19.42 32.13 11.31
N ALA A 208 18.65 31.22 10.69
CA ALA A 208 18.35 31.30 9.26
C ALA A 208 17.29 32.38 8.95
N LEU A 209 17.43 33.01 7.78
CA LEU A 209 16.43 33.92 7.22
C LEU A 209 15.29 33.12 6.56
N VAL A 210 14.05 33.38 6.98
CA VAL A 210 12.85 32.70 6.47
C VAL A 210 11.81 33.69 5.96
N GLY A 211 10.85 33.22 5.17
CA GLY A 211 9.66 33.99 4.76
C GLY A 211 9.91 35.09 3.73
N GLN A 212 11.10 35.13 3.11
CA GLN A 212 11.41 36.06 2.02
C GLN A 212 10.86 35.53 0.69
N GLY A 213 9.84 36.20 0.15
CA GLY A 213 9.18 35.81 -1.10
C GLY A 213 8.21 34.65 -0.92
N THR A 214 8.69 33.41 -1.06
CA THR A 214 7.86 32.20 -0.93
C THR A 214 7.83 31.73 0.53
N PRO A 215 6.67 31.33 1.08
CA PRO A 215 6.57 30.79 2.44
C PRO A 215 7.50 29.59 2.65
N THR A 216 8.55 29.79 3.44
CA THR A 216 9.58 28.77 3.70
C THR A 216 9.00 27.64 4.55
N GLN A 217 9.16 26.40 4.13
CA GLN A 217 8.75 25.23 4.93
C GLN A 217 9.74 25.00 6.07
N LEU A 218 9.22 25.00 7.31
CA LEU A 218 10.02 24.87 8.53
C LEU A 218 9.99 23.45 9.08
N ALA A 219 8.83 22.78 9.03
CA ALA A 219 8.64 21.42 9.51
C ALA A 219 7.39 20.79 8.89
N VAL A 220 7.22 19.49 9.09
CA VAL A 220 6.00 18.75 8.73
C VAL A 220 5.44 18.11 9.99
N ILE A 221 4.14 18.26 10.19
CA ILE A 221 3.39 17.57 11.25
C ILE A 221 2.54 16.50 10.59
N GLN A 222 2.64 15.29 11.10
CA GLN A 222 1.87 14.14 10.62
C GLN A 222 1.01 13.61 11.76
N GLN A 223 -0.28 13.47 11.50
CA GLN A 223 -1.16 12.71 12.37
C GLN A 223 -1.05 11.23 11.98
N ILE A 224 -0.48 10.44 12.89
CA ILE A 224 -0.20 9.01 12.69
C ILE A 224 -1.12 8.10 13.51
N ASP A 225 -2.14 8.66 14.14
CA ASP A 225 -3.21 7.93 14.81
C ASP A 225 -4.55 8.65 14.54
N PRO A 226 -5.47 8.03 13.77
CA PRO A 226 -5.29 6.78 13.02
C PRO A 226 -4.32 6.94 11.83
N LEU A 227 -3.95 5.83 11.18
CA LEU A 227 -3.28 5.82 9.87
C LEU A 227 -4.28 5.42 8.77
N TYR A 228 -3.97 5.83 7.54
CA TYR A 228 -4.63 5.28 6.36
C TYR A 228 -3.76 4.24 5.67
N ILE A 229 -4.39 3.28 5.01
CA ILE A 229 -3.75 2.33 4.13
C ILE A 229 -4.42 2.47 2.77
N ASN A 230 -3.63 2.85 1.77
CA ASN A 230 -4.09 2.88 0.39
C ASN A 230 -3.62 1.61 -0.31
N PHE A 231 -4.55 0.91 -0.96
CA PHE A 231 -4.27 -0.32 -1.71
C PHE A 231 -5.17 -0.38 -2.94
N THR A 232 -4.74 -1.10 -3.97
CA THR A 232 -5.46 -1.16 -5.25
C THR A 232 -6.10 -2.52 -5.48
N GLN A 233 -7.22 -2.52 -6.18
CA GLN A 233 -7.95 -3.72 -6.57
C GLN A 233 -8.57 -3.53 -7.96
N SER A 234 -8.85 -4.62 -8.70
CA SER A 234 -9.56 -4.54 -9.97
C SER A 234 -10.93 -3.88 -9.79
N ALA A 235 -11.36 -3.05 -10.75
CA ALA A 235 -12.67 -2.41 -10.68
C ALA A 235 -13.81 -3.44 -10.58
N ALA A 236 -13.68 -4.57 -11.28
CA ALA A 236 -14.66 -5.66 -11.23
C ALA A 236 -14.80 -6.25 -9.81
N ASP A 237 -13.69 -6.49 -9.11
CA ASP A 237 -13.74 -7.07 -7.78
C ASP A 237 -14.14 -6.06 -6.70
N ALA A 238 -13.79 -4.78 -6.88
CA ALA A 238 -14.28 -3.70 -6.01
C ALA A 238 -15.81 -3.54 -6.12
N LEU A 239 -16.38 -3.64 -7.33
CA LEU A 239 -17.83 -3.62 -7.55
C LEU A 239 -18.52 -4.86 -6.94
N LYS A 240 -17.92 -6.05 -7.07
CA LYS A 240 -18.43 -7.27 -6.42
C LYS A 240 -18.44 -7.12 -4.89
N LEU A 241 -17.33 -6.66 -4.30
CA LEU A 241 -17.22 -6.43 -2.86
C LEU A 241 -18.32 -5.48 -2.37
N ARG A 242 -18.53 -4.36 -3.08
CA ARG A 242 -19.60 -3.41 -2.77
C ARG A 242 -21.00 -4.05 -2.84
N ALA A 243 -21.28 -4.82 -3.89
CA ALA A 243 -22.56 -5.50 -4.04
C ALA A 243 -22.80 -6.51 -2.91
N GLN A 244 -21.77 -7.24 -2.50
CA GLN A 244 -21.91 -8.23 -1.44
C GLN A 244 -22.05 -7.59 -0.05
N LEU A 245 -21.35 -6.47 0.22
CA LEU A 245 -21.56 -5.68 1.44
C LEU A 245 -22.99 -5.12 1.52
N ALA A 246 -23.50 -4.58 0.41
CA ALA A 246 -24.87 -4.07 0.32
C ALA A 246 -25.91 -5.19 0.52
N SER A 247 -25.64 -6.40 0.01
CA SER A 247 -26.51 -7.57 0.21
C SER A 247 -26.52 -8.12 1.64
N GLY A 248 -25.67 -7.61 2.54
CA GLY A 248 -25.61 -8.04 3.93
C GLY A 248 -24.95 -9.40 4.16
N LYS A 249 -24.37 -10.04 3.12
CA LYS A 249 -23.60 -11.29 3.22
C LYS A 249 -22.33 -11.15 4.09
N TYR A 250 -21.90 -9.92 4.35
CA TYR A 250 -20.75 -9.56 5.16
C TYR A 250 -21.16 -8.98 6.53
N LYS A 251 -22.34 -9.35 7.04
CA LYS A 251 -22.78 -8.96 8.38
C LYS A 251 -22.11 -9.86 9.42
N GLN A 252 -21.06 -9.35 10.07
CA GLN A 252 -20.96 -9.26 11.53
C GLN A 252 -19.55 -8.79 11.92
N ALA A 253 -19.39 -7.48 12.05
CA ALA A 253 -18.76 -6.86 13.22
C ALA A 253 -18.82 -5.34 13.09
N GLY A 254 -19.94 -4.77 13.56
CA GLY A 254 -20.10 -3.34 13.85
C GLY A 254 -20.08 -2.37 12.64
N SER A 255 -21.22 -1.73 12.36
CA SER A 255 -21.34 -0.53 11.52
C SER A 255 -20.64 -0.59 10.14
N ALA A 256 -21.34 -1.15 9.15
CA ALA A 256 -21.29 -0.77 7.73
C ALA A 256 -19.94 -0.76 6.96
N ALA A 257 -18.84 -1.26 7.52
CA ALA A 257 -17.54 -1.29 6.86
C ALA A 257 -16.90 -2.68 6.97
N ALA A 258 -16.35 -3.16 5.85
CA ALA A 258 -15.56 -4.39 5.85
C ALA A 258 -14.34 -4.22 6.75
N GLN A 259 -14.05 -5.22 7.58
CA GLN A 259 -12.84 -5.22 8.39
C GLN A 259 -11.65 -5.66 7.56
N VAL A 260 -10.49 -5.06 7.83
CA VAL A 260 -9.25 -5.41 7.16
C VAL A 260 -8.21 -5.82 8.20
N ARG A 261 -7.50 -6.91 7.95
CA ARG A 261 -6.31 -7.29 8.72
C ARG A 261 -5.08 -6.78 8.00
N VAL A 262 -4.09 -6.34 8.77
CA VAL A 262 -2.83 -5.84 8.22
C VAL A 262 -1.73 -6.82 8.56
N VAL A 263 -0.99 -7.22 7.55
CA VAL A 263 0.19 -8.06 7.66
C VAL A 263 1.39 -7.20 7.32
N LEU A 264 2.33 -7.15 8.26
CA LEU A 264 3.57 -6.42 8.10
C LEU A 264 4.51 -7.18 7.15
N GLU A 265 5.59 -6.52 6.74
CA GLU A 265 6.55 -7.06 5.77
C GLU A 265 7.20 -8.36 6.29
N ASP A 266 7.49 -8.41 7.59
CA ASP A 266 8.03 -9.57 8.31
C ASP A 266 7.05 -10.76 8.42
N GLY A 267 5.82 -10.62 7.93
CA GLY A 267 4.78 -11.64 7.97
C GLY A 267 3.94 -11.64 9.25
N SER A 268 4.30 -10.82 10.24
CA SER A 268 3.50 -10.66 11.47
C SER A 268 2.18 -9.95 11.18
N VAL A 269 1.14 -10.31 11.94
CA VAL A 269 -0.18 -9.70 11.81
C VAL A 269 -0.31 -8.59 12.83
N TYR A 270 -0.68 -7.39 12.39
CA TYR A 270 -0.95 -6.27 13.29
C TYR A 270 -2.19 -6.58 14.15
N PRO A 271 -2.12 -6.37 15.47
CA PRO A 271 -3.16 -6.84 16.39
C PRO A 271 -4.50 -6.12 16.24
N GLN A 272 -4.49 -4.85 15.81
CA GLN A 272 -5.73 -4.08 15.65
C GLN A 272 -6.31 -4.28 14.25
N MET A 273 -7.64 -4.43 14.19
CA MET A 273 -8.36 -4.48 12.92
C MET A 273 -8.48 -3.07 12.33
N GLY A 274 -8.29 -2.96 11.02
CA GLY A 274 -8.61 -1.75 10.26
C GLY A 274 -10.04 -1.77 9.74
N ARG A 275 -10.53 -0.60 9.37
CA ARG A 275 -11.86 -0.37 8.80
C ARG A 275 -11.74 0.08 7.36
N LEU A 276 -12.38 -0.62 6.42
CA LEU A 276 -12.44 -0.20 5.03
C LEU A 276 -13.28 1.07 4.88
N LEU A 277 -12.70 2.10 4.27
CA LEU A 277 -13.35 3.34 3.87
C LEU A 277 -13.63 3.29 2.36
N PHE A 278 -14.91 3.32 1.98
CA PHE A 278 -15.30 3.48 0.59
C PHE A 278 -15.30 4.97 0.23
N THR A 279 -14.11 5.54 0.07
CA THR A 279 -13.93 6.93 -0.35
C THR A 279 -13.36 6.96 -1.76
N ASP A 280 -14.09 7.61 -2.68
CA ASP A 280 -13.62 7.96 -4.03
C ASP A 280 -13.19 6.78 -4.92
N LEU A 281 -14.19 6.01 -5.39
CA LEU A 281 -13.99 4.87 -6.31
C LEU A 281 -13.78 5.36 -7.75
N THR A 282 -12.77 6.20 -7.97
CA THR A 282 -12.36 6.57 -9.31
C THR A 282 -11.51 5.44 -9.90
N VAL A 283 -11.91 4.93 -11.05
CA VAL A 283 -11.16 3.92 -11.80
C VAL A 283 -10.01 4.62 -12.51
N ASP A 284 -8.79 4.17 -12.29
CA ASP A 284 -7.65 4.56 -13.10
C ASP A 284 -7.80 3.96 -14.50
N ALA A 285 -7.96 4.82 -15.52
CA ALA A 285 -8.25 4.39 -16.89
C ALA A 285 -7.12 3.60 -17.55
N THR A 286 -5.88 3.74 -17.06
CA THR A 286 -4.70 3.05 -17.61
C THR A 286 -4.61 1.62 -17.09
N SER A 287 -4.91 1.40 -15.82
CA SER A 287 -4.76 0.10 -15.15
C SER A 287 -6.06 -0.66 -14.94
N GLY A 288 -7.22 0.00 -15.05
CA GLY A 288 -8.53 -0.58 -14.72
C GLY A 288 -8.69 -0.89 -13.22
N GLN A 289 -7.83 -0.32 -12.37
CA GLN A 289 -7.83 -0.52 -10.93
C GLN A 289 -8.51 0.63 -10.21
N VAL A 290 -9.03 0.35 -9.02
CA VAL A 290 -9.59 1.33 -8.09
C VAL A 290 -8.73 1.34 -6.83
N THR A 291 -8.44 2.53 -6.33
CA THR A 291 -7.78 2.72 -5.04
C THR A 291 -8.81 2.63 -3.93
N LEU A 292 -8.61 1.68 -3.02
CA LEU A 292 -9.35 1.53 -1.79
C LEU A 292 -8.53 2.10 -0.64
N ARG A 293 -9.22 2.64 0.36
CA ARG A 293 -8.60 3.19 1.57
C ARG A 293 -9.13 2.48 2.79
N ALA A 294 -8.27 2.07 3.71
CA ALA A 294 -8.69 1.62 5.03
C ALA A 294 -8.10 2.52 6.12
N GLU A 295 -8.81 2.66 7.23
CA GLU A 295 -8.35 3.35 8.44
C GLU A 295 -7.90 2.31 9.47
N ILE A 296 -6.73 2.51 10.07
CA ILE A 296 -6.20 1.62 11.11
C ILE A 296 -5.82 2.42 12.36
N PRO A 297 -6.28 2.02 13.56
CA PRO A 297 -5.81 2.60 14.82
C PRO A 297 -4.31 2.33 15.03
N ASN A 298 -3.55 3.32 15.49
CA ASN A 298 -2.11 3.20 15.70
C ASN A 298 -1.67 3.87 17.02
N ARG A 299 -2.33 3.50 18.12
CA ARG A 299 -2.13 4.10 19.45
C ARG A 299 -0.70 3.94 19.97
N GLU A 300 -0.09 2.78 19.70
CA GLU A 300 1.28 2.45 20.09
C GLU A 300 2.33 3.07 19.16
N ARG A 301 1.91 3.63 18.02
CA ARG A 301 2.77 4.31 17.04
C ARG A 301 3.88 3.42 16.47
N SER A 302 3.67 2.11 16.49
CA SER A 302 4.56 1.12 15.89
C SER A 302 4.54 1.18 14.37
N LEU A 303 3.41 1.60 13.78
CA LEU A 303 3.28 1.80 12.36
C LEU A 303 3.74 3.21 11.97
N LEU A 304 4.59 3.28 10.95
CA LEU A 304 5.08 4.53 10.37
C LEU A 304 4.45 4.78 8.99
N PRO A 305 4.12 6.03 8.65
CA PRO A 305 3.76 6.40 7.29
C PRO A 305 4.86 6.00 6.29
N GLY A 306 4.46 5.54 5.11
CA GLY A 306 5.35 5.10 4.04
C GLY A 306 5.66 3.60 4.05
N LEU A 307 5.42 2.88 5.16
CA LEU A 307 5.62 1.43 5.22
C LEU A 307 4.74 0.70 4.22
N TYR A 308 5.31 -0.35 3.62
CA TYR A 308 4.58 -1.29 2.79
C TYR A 308 3.95 -2.36 3.67
N VAL A 309 2.68 -2.68 3.40
CA VAL A 309 1.91 -3.68 4.14
C VAL A 309 1.09 -4.51 3.18
N ARG A 310 0.68 -5.70 3.63
CA ARG A 310 -0.33 -6.52 2.93
C ARG A 310 -1.65 -6.42 3.69
N VAL A 311 -2.70 -6.04 2.99
CA VAL A 311 -4.06 -5.95 3.51
C VAL A 311 -4.77 -7.25 3.22
N ARG A 312 -5.13 -7.99 4.27
CA ARG A 312 -5.99 -9.18 4.21
C ARG A 312 -7.44 -8.74 4.24
N LEU A 313 -8.12 -8.92 3.12
CA LEU A 313 -9.55 -8.69 2.98
C LEU A 313 -10.28 -10.02 3.00
N GLU A 314 -11.18 -10.20 3.98
CA GLU A 314 -12.05 -11.37 4.06
C GLU A 314 -13.24 -11.12 3.11
N GLN A 315 -13.30 -11.81 1.96
CA GLN A 315 -14.25 -11.56 0.86
C GLN A 315 -15.51 -12.44 0.90
N ALA A 316 -15.55 -13.49 1.70
CA ALA A 316 -16.74 -14.31 1.97
C ALA A 316 -16.29 -15.57 2.70
N GLN A 317 -17.21 -16.18 3.45
CA GLN A 317 -17.12 -17.59 3.76
C GLN A 317 -17.81 -18.37 2.64
N VAL A 318 -17.14 -19.42 2.16
CA VAL A 318 -17.75 -20.41 1.28
C VAL A 318 -18.13 -21.59 2.13
N ASP A 319 -19.44 -21.84 2.21
CA ASP A 319 -19.97 -23.08 2.76
C ASP A 319 -19.62 -24.21 1.79
N ASN A 320 -19.10 -25.32 2.31
CA ASN A 320 -18.67 -26.49 1.54
C ASN A 320 -17.48 -26.26 0.59
N GLY A 321 -16.59 -25.31 0.89
CA GLY A 321 -15.32 -25.17 0.18
C GLY A 321 -14.42 -26.39 0.43
N ILE A 322 -13.69 -26.83 -0.60
CA ILE A 322 -12.76 -27.97 -0.49
C ILE A 322 -11.34 -27.48 -0.79
N ALA A 323 -10.43 -27.63 0.17
CA ALA A 323 -9.01 -27.33 -0.04
C ALA A 323 -8.29 -28.54 -0.66
N LEU A 324 -7.80 -28.39 -1.88
CA LEU A 324 -6.99 -29.41 -2.55
C LEU A 324 -5.55 -28.92 -2.77
N PRO A 325 -4.53 -29.76 -2.57
CA PRO A 325 -3.15 -29.41 -2.92
C PRO A 325 -3.04 -28.98 -4.39
N GLN A 326 -2.23 -27.96 -4.68
CA GLN A 326 -2.18 -27.40 -6.03
C GLN A 326 -1.82 -28.41 -7.13
N GLN A 327 -0.97 -29.39 -6.81
CA GLN A 327 -0.56 -30.45 -7.72
C GLN A 327 -1.67 -31.45 -8.10
N ALA A 328 -2.79 -31.47 -7.36
CA ALA A 328 -3.95 -32.32 -7.68
C ALA A 328 -4.78 -31.77 -8.86
N VAL A 329 -4.51 -30.53 -9.26
CA VAL A 329 -5.31 -29.78 -10.22
C VAL A 329 -4.55 -29.65 -11.54
N THR A 330 -5.16 -30.11 -12.63
CA THR A 330 -4.66 -29.91 -13.98
C THR A 330 -5.40 -28.76 -14.64
N ARG A 331 -4.69 -27.65 -14.88
CA ARG A 331 -5.22 -26.48 -15.58
C ARG A 331 -4.99 -26.63 -17.08
N SER A 332 -6.05 -26.87 -17.82
CA SER A 332 -6.03 -26.81 -19.29
C SER A 332 -6.71 -25.51 -19.72
N GLY A 333 -6.23 -24.83 -20.77
CA GLY A 333 -6.80 -23.55 -21.21
C GLY A 333 -8.31 -23.55 -21.56
N LYS A 334 -8.95 -24.74 -21.58
CA LYS A 334 -10.40 -24.92 -21.78
C LYS A 334 -11.17 -25.17 -20.48
N ALA A 335 -10.58 -25.84 -19.48
CA ALA A 335 -11.19 -26.14 -18.19
C ALA A 335 -10.14 -26.56 -17.16
N ASP A 336 -10.37 -26.19 -15.90
CA ASP A 336 -9.65 -26.74 -14.76
C ASP A 336 -10.24 -28.11 -14.38
N THR A 337 -9.41 -29.13 -14.27
CA THR A 337 -9.83 -30.52 -14.05
C THR A 337 -9.06 -31.18 -12.92
N VAL A 338 -9.70 -32.11 -12.21
CA VAL A 338 -9.07 -32.98 -11.21
C VAL A 338 -9.34 -34.44 -11.56
N MET A 339 -8.45 -35.33 -11.15
CA MET A 339 -8.61 -36.77 -11.38
C MET A 339 -9.27 -37.39 -10.15
N VAL A 340 -10.51 -37.84 -10.28
CA VAL A 340 -11.27 -38.48 -9.20
C VAL A 340 -11.15 -40.00 -9.34
N VAL A 341 -10.84 -40.67 -8.25
CA VAL A 341 -10.80 -42.13 -8.14
C VAL A 341 -12.16 -42.61 -7.63
N GLY A 342 -12.91 -43.30 -8.48
CA GLY A 342 -14.19 -43.91 -8.15
C GLY A 342 -14.06 -45.31 -7.56
N GLU A 343 -15.21 -45.92 -7.25
CA GLU A 343 -15.27 -47.30 -6.78
C GLU A 343 -14.63 -48.27 -7.80
N GLY A 344 -13.87 -49.24 -7.31
CA GLY A 344 -13.09 -50.15 -8.16
C GLY A 344 -11.78 -49.57 -8.70
N GLY A 345 -11.34 -48.40 -8.20
CA GLY A 345 -10.04 -47.80 -8.56
C GLY A 345 -10.04 -47.11 -9.91
N GLN A 346 -11.21 -46.82 -10.51
CA GLN A 346 -11.30 -46.18 -11.81
C GLN A 346 -11.03 -44.67 -11.71
N VAL A 347 -10.10 -44.16 -12.50
CA VAL A 347 -9.78 -42.72 -12.54
C VAL A 347 -10.56 -42.04 -13.66
N SER A 348 -11.26 -40.96 -13.32
CA SER A 348 -11.97 -40.13 -14.29
C SER A 348 -11.61 -38.65 -14.13
N PRO A 349 -11.34 -37.92 -15.22
CA PRO A 349 -11.17 -36.46 -15.16
C PRO A 349 -12.52 -35.81 -14.89
N ARG A 350 -12.56 -34.91 -13.92
CA ARG A 350 -13.75 -34.12 -13.58
C ARG A 350 -13.46 -32.63 -13.69
N PRO A 351 -14.27 -31.85 -14.43
CA PRO A 351 -14.16 -30.40 -14.42
C PRO A 351 -14.55 -29.85 -13.05
N VAL A 352 -13.76 -28.91 -12.55
CA VAL A 352 -14.01 -28.25 -11.27
C VAL A 352 -13.95 -26.74 -11.44
N LYS A 353 -14.70 -26.02 -10.58
CA LYS A 353 -14.62 -24.58 -10.50
C LYS A 353 -13.70 -24.20 -9.35
N LEU A 354 -12.53 -23.66 -9.69
CA LEU A 354 -11.56 -23.18 -8.71
C LEU A 354 -11.90 -21.76 -8.24
N GLY A 355 -11.65 -21.51 -6.95
CA GLY A 355 -11.54 -20.20 -6.34
C GLY A 355 -10.08 -19.76 -6.22
N PRO A 356 -9.78 -18.75 -5.38
CA PRO A 356 -8.41 -18.33 -5.11
C PRO A 356 -7.61 -19.44 -4.42
N SER A 357 -6.29 -19.44 -4.63
CA SER A 357 -5.37 -20.30 -3.88
C SER A 357 -5.15 -19.74 -2.47
N GLN A 358 -4.97 -20.64 -1.51
CA GLN A 358 -4.57 -20.30 -0.14
C GLN A 358 -3.40 -21.19 0.27
N GLY A 359 -2.22 -20.58 0.43
CA GLY A 359 -0.97 -21.31 0.69
C GLY A 359 -0.66 -22.32 -0.42
N SER A 360 -0.47 -23.59 -0.05
CA SER A 360 -0.17 -24.69 -0.97
C SER A 360 -1.41 -25.34 -1.61
N ASN A 361 -2.61 -24.80 -1.38
CA ASN A 361 -3.87 -25.40 -1.78
C ASN A 361 -4.68 -24.48 -2.72
N TRP A 362 -5.41 -25.07 -3.66
CA TRP A 362 -6.52 -24.43 -4.36
C TRP A 362 -7.82 -24.66 -3.58
N ILE A 363 -8.67 -23.65 -3.53
CA ILE A 363 -10.03 -23.81 -3.01
C ILE A 363 -10.94 -24.20 -4.17
N VAL A 364 -11.57 -25.36 -4.10
CA VAL A 364 -12.59 -25.79 -5.06
C VAL A 364 -13.95 -25.30 -4.56
N LEU A 365 -14.65 -24.56 -5.41
CA LEU A 365 -15.96 -23.98 -5.13
C LEU A 365 -17.10 -24.89 -5.59
N ASP A 366 -16.89 -25.67 -6.65
CA ASP A 366 -17.90 -26.57 -7.21
C ASP A 366 -17.25 -27.70 -8.04
N GLY A 367 -17.96 -28.82 -8.17
CA GLY A 367 -17.57 -29.98 -8.98
C GLY A 367 -17.13 -31.23 -8.21
N LEU A 368 -17.05 -31.18 -6.87
CA LEU A 368 -16.65 -32.30 -6.03
C LEU A 368 -17.65 -32.54 -4.90
N LYS A 369 -17.82 -33.81 -4.52
CA LYS A 369 -18.71 -34.23 -3.44
C LYS A 369 -17.91 -34.70 -2.22
N ALA A 370 -18.52 -34.59 -1.04
CA ALA A 370 -17.94 -35.08 0.20
C ALA A 370 -17.57 -36.57 0.10
N GLY A 371 -16.38 -36.94 0.57
CA GLY A 371 -15.92 -38.33 0.61
C GLY A 371 -15.29 -38.85 -0.69
N GLU A 372 -15.29 -38.08 -1.78
CA GLU A 372 -14.61 -38.49 -3.02
C GLU A 372 -13.08 -38.50 -2.86
N GLN A 373 -12.39 -39.40 -3.56
CA GLN A 373 -10.92 -39.48 -3.54
C GLN A 373 -10.34 -38.76 -4.76
N VAL A 374 -9.55 -37.72 -4.51
CA VAL A 374 -8.87 -36.95 -5.57
C VAL A 374 -7.41 -37.36 -5.61
N MET A 375 -6.92 -37.71 -6.80
CA MET A 375 -5.53 -38.06 -7.02
C MET A 375 -4.64 -36.82 -7.00
N VAL A 376 -3.58 -36.89 -6.20
CA VAL A 376 -2.61 -35.80 -5.94
C VAL A 376 -1.21 -36.18 -6.41
N ASP A 377 -0.88 -37.47 -6.45
CA ASP A 377 0.43 -37.97 -6.89
C ASP A 377 0.28 -39.28 -7.68
N GLY A 378 1.24 -39.58 -8.56
CA GLY A 378 1.26 -40.79 -9.38
C GLY A 378 0.77 -40.61 -10.81
N PHE A 379 0.58 -39.37 -11.30
CA PHE A 379 0.15 -39.08 -12.68
C PHE A 379 1.05 -39.72 -13.75
N GLN A 380 2.35 -39.87 -13.49
CA GLN A 380 3.33 -40.50 -14.40
C GLN A 380 3.22 -42.03 -14.43
N LYS A 381 2.61 -42.63 -13.41
CA LYS A 381 2.42 -44.09 -13.27
C LYS A 381 1.11 -44.55 -13.90
N LEU A 382 0.31 -43.62 -14.41
CA LEU A 382 -0.92 -43.94 -15.12
C LEU A 382 -0.56 -44.70 -16.42
N PRO A 383 -1.18 -45.87 -16.66
CA PRO A 383 -0.94 -46.60 -17.88
C PRO A 383 -1.40 -45.77 -19.09
N ARG A 384 -0.69 -45.83 -20.22
CA ARG A 384 -1.19 -45.29 -21.49
C ARG A 384 -2.32 -46.20 -21.98
N VAL A 385 -3.53 -45.93 -21.54
CA VAL A 385 -4.71 -46.73 -21.86
C VAL A 385 -5.28 -46.27 -23.22
N LYS A 386 -5.75 -47.21 -24.04
CA LYS A 386 -6.43 -46.90 -25.31
C LYS A 386 -7.75 -46.15 -25.01
N PRO A 387 -8.21 -45.23 -25.88
CA PRO A 387 -9.49 -44.55 -25.67
C PRO A 387 -10.63 -45.56 -25.43
N GLY A 388 -11.21 -45.57 -24.23
CA GLY A 388 -12.35 -46.44 -23.86
C GLY A 388 -12.09 -47.56 -22.85
N GLU A 389 -10.84 -47.83 -22.44
CA GLU A 389 -10.54 -48.80 -21.38
C GLU A 389 -10.44 -48.12 -19.99
N PRO A 390 -10.98 -48.72 -18.91
CA PRO A 390 -10.97 -48.12 -17.58
C PRO A 390 -9.55 -48.08 -16.98
N MET A 391 -9.10 -46.89 -16.59
CA MET A 391 -7.82 -46.68 -15.92
C MET A 391 -7.96 -47.07 -14.45
N VAL A 392 -7.49 -48.26 -14.09
CA VAL A 392 -7.56 -48.76 -12.70
C VAL A 392 -6.26 -48.42 -11.95
N VAL A 393 -6.39 -47.83 -10.78
CA VAL A 393 -5.30 -47.47 -9.85
C VAL A 393 -5.61 -47.97 -8.44
N LYS A 394 -4.57 -48.15 -7.63
CA LYS A 394 -4.70 -48.45 -6.21
C LYS A 394 -4.51 -47.17 -5.39
N PRO A 395 -5.54 -46.64 -4.71
CA PRO A 395 -5.43 -45.41 -3.94
C PRO A 395 -4.66 -45.64 -2.63
N VAL A 396 -3.68 -44.78 -2.35
CA VAL A 396 -2.93 -44.73 -1.08
C VAL A 396 -3.08 -43.31 -0.51
N PRO A 397 -3.29 -43.14 0.81
CA PRO A 397 -3.38 -41.81 1.42
C PRO A 397 -2.12 -40.98 1.12
N TRP A 398 -2.31 -39.84 0.46
CA TRP A 398 -1.20 -38.95 0.12
C TRP A 398 -0.74 -38.17 1.36
N THR A 399 0.57 -38.12 1.57
CA THR A 399 1.20 -37.34 2.65
C THR A 399 2.08 -36.24 2.03
N PRO A 400 1.99 -34.98 2.48
CA PRO A 400 2.83 -33.90 1.95
C PRO A 400 4.32 -34.16 2.14
N PRO A 401 5.18 -33.87 1.14
CA PRO A 401 6.62 -33.87 1.32
C PRO A 401 7.00 -32.89 2.44
N GLY A 402 7.58 -33.40 3.53
CA GLY A 402 7.99 -32.58 4.70
C GLY A 402 7.06 -32.63 5.91
N ALA A 403 5.97 -33.40 5.90
CA ALA A 403 5.23 -33.69 7.13
C ALA A 403 6.09 -34.57 8.06
N PRO A 404 6.23 -34.24 9.36
CA PRO A 404 6.92 -35.12 10.30
C PRO A 404 6.19 -36.45 10.34
N THR A 405 6.89 -37.52 9.98
CA THR A 405 6.41 -38.89 10.08
C THR A 405 5.98 -39.12 11.54
N LYS A 406 4.67 -39.27 11.77
CA LYS A 406 4.17 -39.77 13.05
C LYS A 406 4.79 -41.15 13.26
N ALA A 407 5.70 -41.23 14.23
CA ALA A 407 6.26 -42.49 14.70
C ALA A 407 5.13 -43.41 15.13
N ASN A 408 5.15 -44.64 14.63
CA ASN A 408 4.21 -45.68 14.99
C ASN A 408 4.41 -46.04 16.48
N PRO A 409 3.36 -46.07 17.32
CA PRO A 409 3.50 -46.56 18.69
C PRO A 409 3.43 -48.09 18.65
N GLY A 410 4.59 -48.75 18.64
CA GLY A 410 4.60 -50.21 18.59
C GLY A 410 5.98 -50.83 18.60
N ALA A 411 6.71 -50.68 19.71
CA ALA A 411 7.72 -51.64 20.16
C ALA A 411 8.10 -51.36 21.61
N ALA A 412 7.44 -52.03 22.55
CA ALA A 412 7.94 -52.16 23.91
C ALA A 412 9.16 -53.10 23.89
N PRO A 413 10.33 -52.71 24.44
CA PRO A 413 11.44 -53.64 24.58
C PRO A 413 11.18 -54.59 25.75
N ALA A 414 11.28 -55.88 25.47
CA ALA A 414 11.26 -56.94 26.47
C ALA A 414 12.47 -56.81 27.40
N ALA A 415 12.21 -56.77 28.71
CA ALA A 415 13.22 -56.91 29.75
C ALA A 415 13.79 -58.34 29.73
N LYS A 416 15.13 -58.46 29.74
CA LYS A 416 15.81 -59.70 30.08
C LYS A 416 16.32 -59.62 31.52
N SER A 417 16.02 -60.69 32.24
CA SER A 417 16.43 -61.07 33.59
C SER A 417 17.93 -61.21 33.75
#